data_AF-A0A0M2S170-F1
#
_entry.id   AF-A0A0M2S170-F1
#
_cell.length_a   1.000
_cell.length_b   1.000
_cell.length_c   1.000
_cell.angle_alpha   90.00
_cell.angle_beta   90.00
_cell.angle_gamma   90.00
#
_symmetry.space_group_name_H-M   'P 1'
#
loop_
_entity.id
_entity.type
_entity.pdbx_description
1 polymer ?
#
loop_
_entity_poly.entity_id
_entity_poly.type
_entity_poly.pdbx_seq_one_letter_code
_entity_poly.pdbx_strand_id
1 'polypeptide(L)'
;MDTEPGDTAVQAAYALEVADGSYQWYMAAAKRSRYAYRTAELSAVGLSAAIPLAAVLAPSLPQIPAVLGSALVVVAGFRAVFHWQENYLRFSQAREAVEAQRRLFRVGAYPYHDPATRAAELLKAVTRIEGDEMTQWTQIAQERFEQGRSLPR
;
A
#
# COMPACT_ATOMS: atom_id res chain seq x y z
N MET A 1 39.97 -5.60 10.03
CA MET A 1 39.41 -4.48 10.82
C MET A 1 38.45 -5.16 11.77
N ASP A 2 38.96 -5.52 12.95
CA ASP A 2 38.23 -6.32 13.93
C ASP A 2 37.21 -5.39 14.60
N THR A 3 35.95 -5.52 14.23
CA THR A 3 34.85 -4.79 14.87
C THR A 3 34.70 -5.30 16.30
N GLU A 4 34.87 -4.40 17.28
CA GLU A 4 34.63 -4.69 18.69
C GLU A 4 33.21 -5.26 18.87
N PRO A 5 33.00 -6.28 19.74
CA PRO A 5 31.69 -6.91 19.93
C PRO A 5 30.58 -5.95 20.38
N GLY A 6 30.92 -4.78 20.93
CA GLY A 6 29.97 -3.71 21.21
C GLY A 6 29.43 -3.00 19.96
N ASP A 7 30.23 -2.85 18.92
CA ASP A 7 29.87 -2.16 17.67
C ASP A 7 28.87 -2.98 16.86
N THR A 8 29.06 -4.30 16.78
CA THR A 8 28.14 -5.21 16.06
C THR A 8 26.74 -5.25 16.69
N ALA A 9 26.64 -5.19 18.02
CA ALA A 9 25.36 -5.13 18.72
C ALA A 9 24.59 -3.82 18.45
N VAL A 10 25.30 -2.69 18.45
CA VAL A 10 24.72 -1.37 18.12
C VAL A 10 24.22 -1.34 16.68
N GLN A 11 25.02 -1.84 15.73
CA GLN A 11 24.63 -1.92 14.32
C GLN A 11 23.41 -2.83 14.11
N ALA A 12 23.34 -3.96 14.82
CA ALA A 12 22.21 -4.87 14.78
C ALA A 12 20.92 -4.23 15.33
N ALA A 13 21.02 -3.48 16.43
CA ALA A 13 19.89 -2.74 17.00
C ALA A 13 19.37 -1.66 16.02
N TYR A 14 20.29 -0.89 15.42
CA TYR A 14 19.93 0.12 14.43
C TYR A 14 19.26 -0.50 13.19
N ALA A 15 19.80 -1.60 12.67
CA ALA A 15 19.21 -2.29 11.51
C ALA A 15 17.79 -2.81 11.79
N LEU A 16 17.54 -3.28 13.02
CA LEU A 16 16.20 -3.67 13.48
C LEU A 16 15.26 -2.47 13.62
N GLU A 17 15.74 -1.35 14.15
CA GLU A 17 14.93 -0.12 14.29
C GLU A 17 14.46 0.38 12.91
N VAL A 18 15.35 0.40 11.92
CA VAL A 18 14.98 0.75 10.53
C VAL A 18 13.93 -0.21 9.98
N ALA A 19 14.13 -1.52 10.12
CA ALA A 19 13.19 -2.53 9.63
C ALA A 19 11.81 -2.43 10.34
N ASP A 20 11.80 -2.14 11.63
CA ASP A 20 10.60 -1.92 12.42
C ASP A 20 9.86 -0.66 11.96
N GLY A 21 10.58 0.43 11.68
CA GLY A 21 10.05 1.66 11.11
C GLY A 21 9.34 1.42 9.77
N SER A 22 10.01 0.76 8.83
CA SER A 22 9.43 0.43 7.52
C SER A 22 8.19 -0.47 7.68
N TYR A 23 8.25 -1.49 8.55
CA TYR A 23 7.11 -2.35 8.84
C TYR A 23 5.89 -1.57 9.34
N GLN A 24 6.08 -0.67 10.31
CA GLN A 24 4.99 0.14 10.88
C GLN A 24 4.38 1.08 9.84
N TRP A 25 5.22 1.71 9.01
CA TRP A 25 4.75 2.55 7.92
C TRP A 25 3.89 1.77 6.93
N TYR A 26 4.37 0.62 6.44
CA TYR A 26 3.62 -0.24 5.53
C TYR A 26 2.30 -0.74 6.13
N MET A 27 2.31 -1.09 7.42
CA MET A 27 1.10 -1.50 8.13
C MET A 27 0.06 -0.37 8.20
N ALA A 28 0.48 0.85 8.53
CA ALA A 28 -0.40 2.01 8.58
C ALA A 28 -0.95 2.36 7.19
N ALA A 29 -0.09 2.35 6.16
CA ALA A 29 -0.45 2.62 4.77
C ALA A 29 -1.45 1.59 4.21
N ALA A 30 -1.22 0.30 4.46
CA ALA A 30 -2.15 -0.77 4.08
C ALA A 30 -3.51 -0.60 4.78
N LYS A 31 -3.51 -0.34 6.10
CA LYS A 31 -4.73 -0.14 6.88
C LYS A 31 -5.55 1.05 6.36
N ARG A 32 -4.91 2.18 6.07
CA ARG A 32 -5.57 3.37 5.50
C ARG A 32 -6.22 3.07 4.15
N SER A 33 -5.49 2.41 3.26
CA SER A 33 -5.98 2.00 1.94
C SER A 33 -7.18 1.06 2.04
N ARG A 34 -7.13 0.09 2.96
CA ARG A 34 -8.24 -0.85 3.21
C ARG A 34 -9.50 -0.16 3.69
N TYR A 35 -9.39 0.81 4.60
CA TYR A 35 -10.56 1.57 5.07
C TYR A 35 -11.14 2.43 3.96
N ALA A 36 -10.31 3.17 3.22
CA ALA A 36 -10.78 4.01 2.12
C ALA A 36 -11.53 3.18 1.06
N TYR A 37 -10.98 2.01 0.69
CA TYR A 37 -11.62 1.07 -0.22
C TYR A 37 -13.01 0.63 0.28
N ARG A 38 -13.07 0.15 1.53
CA ARG A 38 -14.33 -0.34 2.13
C ARG A 38 -15.38 0.75 2.25
N THR A 39 -14.98 1.96 2.65
CA THR A 39 -15.90 3.10 2.73
C THR A 39 -16.45 3.43 1.35
N ALA A 40 -15.61 3.46 0.32
CA ALA A 40 -16.05 3.73 -1.05
C ALA A 40 -16.99 2.66 -1.59
N GLU A 41 -16.71 1.37 -1.37
CA GLU A 41 -17.62 0.28 -1.74
C GLU A 41 -18.97 0.40 -1.04
N LEU A 42 -18.96 0.63 0.28
CA LEU A 42 -20.19 0.72 1.05
C LEU A 42 -21.03 1.93 0.62
N SER A 43 -20.39 3.08 0.38
CA SER A 43 -21.04 4.27 -0.17
C SER A 43 -21.62 3.99 -1.56
N ALA A 44 -20.89 3.29 -2.44
CA ALA A 44 -21.38 2.97 -3.77
C ALA A 44 -22.62 2.07 -3.73
N VAL A 45 -22.61 1.03 -2.89
CA VAL A 45 -23.77 0.14 -2.68
C VAL A 45 -24.95 0.92 -2.10
N GLY A 46 -24.72 1.75 -1.08
CA GLY A 46 -25.76 2.56 -0.44
C GLY A 46 -26.40 3.55 -1.41
N LEU A 47 -25.59 4.27 -2.19
CA LEU A 47 -26.08 5.19 -3.22
C LEU A 47 -26.85 4.46 -4.32
N SER A 48 -26.32 3.33 -4.80
CA SER A 48 -26.98 2.51 -5.83
C SER A 48 -28.37 2.03 -5.39
N ALA A 49 -28.52 1.62 -4.12
CA ALA A 49 -29.81 1.22 -3.57
C ALA A 49 -30.75 2.41 -3.32
N ALA A 50 -30.21 3.58 -2.95
CA ALA A 50 -31.00 4.78 -2.65
C ALA A 50 -31.60 5.44 -3.91
N ILE A 51 -30.94 5.34 -5.07
CA ILE A 51 -31.41 5.93 -6.34
C ILE A 51 -32.82 5.44 -6.73
N PRO A 52 -33.08 4.13 -6.92
CA PRO A 52 -34.41 3.66 -7.29
C PRO A 52 -35.44 3.92 -6.20
N LEU A 53 -35.03 3.84 -4.93
CA LEU A 53 -35.91 4.13 -3.79
C LEU A 53 -36.38 5.60 -3.81
N ALA A 54 -35.47 6.54 -4.05
CA ALA A 54 -35.80 7.96 -4.17
C ALA A 54 -36.72 8.24 -5.37
N ALA A 55 -36.49 7.55 -6.49
CA ALA A 55 -37.33 7.68 -7.68
C ALA A 55 -38.79 7.25 -7.43
N VAL A 56 -39.00 6.22 -6.60
CA VAL A 56 -40.34 5.71 -6.27
C VAL A 56 -41.01 6.52 -5.16
N LEU A 57 -40.28 6.87 -4.09
CA LEU A 57 -40.87 7.52 -2.91
C LEU A 57 -41.06 9.03 -3.06
N ALA A 58 -40.25 9.69 -3.89
CA ALA A 58 -40.30 11.13 -4.09
C ALA A 58 -40.37 11.51 -5.59
N PRO A 59 -41.41 11.07 -6.33
CA PRO A 59 -41.49 11.29 -7.77
C PRO A 59 -41.62 12.77 -8.16
N SER A 60 -42.09 13.63 -7.24
CA SER A 60 -42.18 15.08 -7.43
C SER A 60 -40.84 15.82 -7.29
N LEU A 61 -39.78 15.14 -6.83
CA LEU A 61 -38.45 15.72 -6.57
C LEU A 61 -37.36 14.99 -7.37
N PRO A 62 -37.32 15.16 -8.71
CA PRO A 62 -36.33 14.49 -9.57
C PRO A 62 -34.87 14.88 -9.26
N GLN A 63 -34.65 15.96 -8.53
CA GLN A 63 -33.33 16.39 -8.08
C GLN A 63 -32.68 15.36 -7.15
N ILE A 64 -33.46 14.63 -6.34
CA ILE A 64 -32.91 13.68 -5.35
C ILE A 64 -32.16 12.53 -6.04
N PRO A 65 -32.76 11.75 -6.95
CA PRO A 65 -32.03 10.69 -7.66
C PRO A 65 -30.88 11.24 -8.51
N ALA A 66 -30.99 12.45 -9.05
CA ALA A 66 -29.90 13.09 -9.81
C ALA A 66 -28.67 13.39 -8.94
N VAL A 67 -28.87 13.91 -7.71
CA VAL A 67 -27.79 14.15 -6.75
C VAL A 67 -27.15 12.84 -6.30
N LEU A 68 -27.95 11.81 -6.02
CA LEU A 68 -27.45 10.49 -5.62
C LEU A 68 -26.63 9.82 -6.73
N GLY A 69 -27.10 9.88 -7.98
CA GLY A 69 -26.36 9.40 -9.14
C GLY A 69 -25.05 10.15 -9.36
N SER A 70 -25.07 11.47 -9.21
CA SER A 70 -23.86 12.30 -9.31
C SER A 70 -22.84 11.96 -8.21
N ALA A 71 -23.30 11.82 -6.96
CA ALA A 71 -22.46 11.40 -5.84
C ALA A 71 -21.84 10.01 -6.09
N LEU A 72 -22.60 9.08 -6.68
CA LEU A 72 -22.11 7.74 -7.00
C LEU A 72 -20.98 7.79 -8.04
N VAL A 73 -21.11 8.64 -9.07
CA VAL A 73 -20.05 8.85 -10.07
C VAL A 73 -18.78 9.42 -9.42
N VAL A 74 -18.92 10.38 -8.50
CA VAL A 74 -17.77 10.94 -7.76
C VAL A 74 -17.07 9.86 -6.94
N VAL A 75 -17.82 9.02 -6.21
CA VAL A 75 -17.25 7.89 -5.44
C VAL A 75 -16.54 6.90 -6.37
N ALA A 76 -17.14 6.56 -7.51
CA ALA A 76 -16.53 5.69 -8.51
C ALA A 76 -15.24 6.29 -9.09
N GLY A 77 -15.24 7.59 -9.36
CA GLY A 77 -14.07 8.34 -9.83
C GLY A 77 -12.93 8.31 -8.81
N PHE A 78 -13.22 8.56 -7.53
CA PHE A 78 -12.21 8.45 -6.48
C PHE A 78 -11.62 7.04 -6.39
N ARG A 79 -12.47 6.00 -6.47
CA ARG A 79 -11.99 4.61 -6.50
C ARG A 79 -11.06 4.35 -7.69
N ALA A 80 -11.42 4.87 -8.86
CA ALA A 80 -10.64 4.73 -10.09
C ALA A 80 -9.32 5.51 -10.07
N VAL A 81 -9.27 6.68 -9.42
CA VAL A 81 -8.05 7.51 -9.37
C VAL A 81 -7.09 7.01 -8.29
N PHE A 82 -7.59 6.61 -7.12
CA PHE A 82 -6.73 6.30 -5.98
C PHE A 82 -6.31 4.85 -5.87
N HIS A 83 -6.91 3.92 -6.65
CA HIS A 83 -6.51 2.51 -6.70
C HIS A 83 -6.33 1.88 -5.30
N TRP A 84 -7.22 2.20 -4.34
CA TRP A 84 -7.03 1.83 -2.93
C TRP A 84 -6.85 0.32 -2.70
N GLN A 85 -7.46 -0.52 -3.54
CA GLN A 85 -7.32 -1.97 -3.46
C GLN A 85 -5.90 -2.44 -3.86
N GLU A 86 -5.38 -1.94 -4.98
CA GLU A 86 -4.03 -2.26 -5.47
C GLU A 86 -2.99 -1.76 -4.46
N ASN A 87 -3.18 -0.53 -3.97
CA ASN A 87 -2.33 0.05 -2.92
C ASN A 87 -2.34 -0.79 -1.64
N TYR A 88 -3.51 -1.23 -1.18
CA TYR A 88 -3.62 -2.12 -0.02
C TYR A 88 -2.83 -3.43 -0.23
N LEU A 89 -2.98 -4.08 -1.38
CA LEU A 89 -2.29 -5.33 -1.66
C LEU A 89 -0.78 -5.12 -1.73
N ARG A 90 -0.31 -4.08 -2.44
CA ARG A 90 1.12 -3.76 -2.57
C ARG A 90 1.76 -3.46 -1.22
N PHE A 91 1.17 -2.58 -0.40
CA PHE A 91 1.70 -2.29 0.93
C PHE A 91 1.66 -3.51 1.86
N SER A 92 0.66 -4.39 1.70
CA SER A 92 0.58 -5.63 2.47
C SER A 92 1.69 -6.62 2.08
N GLN A 93 2.02 -6.72 0.79
CA GLN A 93 3.13 -7.55 0.31
C GLN A 93 4.47 -7.02 0.81
N ALA A 94 4.72 -5.71 0.71
CA ALA A 94 5.94 -5.09 1.24
C ALA A 94 6.08 -5.29 2.75
N ARG A 95 4.98 -5.12 3.52
CA ARG A 95 4.95 -5.41 4.96
C ARG A 95 5.36 -6.85 5.28
N GLU A 96 4.79 -7.82 4.58
CA GLU A 96 5.12 -9.24 4.80
C GLU A 96 6.56 -9.56 4.40
N ALA A 97 7.09 -8.93 3.33
CA ALA A 97 8.49 -9.07 2.94
C ALA A 97 9.44 -8.54 4.03
N VAL A 98 9.17 -7.36 4.59
CA VAL A 98 9.97 -6.79 5.70
C VAL A 98 9.88 -7.68 6.94
N GLU A 99 8.67 -8.15 7.29
CA GLU A 99 8.46 -9.04 8.44
C GLU A 99 9.20 -10.38 8.28
N ALA A 100 9.26 -10.93 7.06
CA ALA A 100 10.04 -12.13 6.79
C ALA A 100 11.53 -11.91 7.07
N GLN A 101 12.10 -10.77 6.65
CA GLN A 101 13.50 -10.44 6.94
C GLN A 101 13.74 -10.25 8.44
N ARG A 102 12.84 -9.57 9.16
CA ARG A 102 12.91 -9.41 10.63
C ARG A 102 12.92 -10.77 11.34
N ARG A 103 12.07 -11.71 10.91
CA ARG A 103 12.02 -13.06 11.49
C ARG A 103 13.32 -13.82 11.28
N LEU A 104 13.84 -13.84 10.05
CA LEU A 104 15.12 -14.47 9.71
C LEU A 104 16.27 -13.86 10.53
N PHE A 105 16.30 -12.54 10.67
CA PHE A 105 17.29 -11.85 11.47
C PHE A 105 17.20 -12.26 12.95
N ARG A 106 16.01 -12.23 13.56
CA ARG A 106 15.84 -12.59 14.98
C ARG A 106 16.33 -13.99 15.31
N VAL A 107 16.07 -14.97 14.44
CA VAL A 107 16.50 -16.36 14.65
C VAL A 107 17.94 -16.63 14.19
N GLY A 108 18.61 -15.65 13.59
CA GLY A 108 19.96 -15.80 13.04
C GLY A 108 20.04 -16.83 11.90
N ALA A 109 18.94 -17.04 11.17
CA ALA A 109 18.92 -17.94 10.02
C ALA A 109 19.61 -17.28 8.83
N TYR A 110 20.08 -18.10 7.87
CA TYR A 110 20.60 -17.62 6.59
C TYR A 110 19.63 -16.59 5.95
N PRO A 111 20.10 -15.42 5.47
CA PRO A 111 21.50 -15.00 5.32
C PRO A 111 22.17 -14.46 6.61
N TYR A 112 21.42 -14.14 7.66
CA TYR A 112 21.84 -13.41 8.87
C TYR A 112 22.60 -14.23 9.94
N HIS A 113 23.24 -15.32 9.53
CA HIS A 113 23.96 -16.25 10.41
C HIS A 113 25.29 -15.68 10.93
N ASP A 114 25.93 -14.77 10.19
CA ASP A 114 27.18 -14.12 10.60
C ASP A 114 26.90 -12.84 11.42
N PRO A 115 27.28 -12.78 12.70
CA PRO A 115 27.12 -11.59 13.54
C PRO A 115 27.79 -10.32 13.01
N ALA A 116 28.86 -10.44 12.22
CA ALA A 116 29.60 -9.29 11.72
C ALA A 116 28.91 -8.61 10.53
N THR A 117 28.19 -9.36 9.69
CA THR A 117 27.58 -8.84 8.45
C THR A 117 26.07 -8.72 8.51
N ARG A 118 25.40 -9.45 9.41
CA ARG A 118 23.93 -9.53 9.48
C ARG A 118 23.21 -8.18 9.50
N ALA A 119 23.77 -7.17 10.16
CA ALA A 119 23.16 -5.85 10.26
C ALA A 119 23.14 -5.15 8.89
N ALA A 120 24.27 -5.18 8.19
CA ALA A 120 24.39 -4.63 6.84
C ALA A 120 23.53 -5.39 5.83
N GLU A 121 23.42 -6.70 5.96
CA GLU A 121 22.55 -7.53 5.13
C GLU A 121 21.07 -7.19 5.32
N LEU A 122 20.64 -6.96 6.57
CA LEU A 122 19.25 -6.61 6.86
C LEU A 122 18.91 -5.25 6.26
N LEU A 123 19.78 -4.26 6.43
CA LEU A 123 19.61 -2.94 5.82
C LEU A 123 19.52 -3.05 4.29
N LYS A 124 20.45 -3.77 3.65
CA LYS A 124 20.39 -4.00 2.19
C LYS A 124 19.07 -4.64 1.76
N ALA A 125 18.58 -5.61 2.51
CA ALA A 125 17.33 -6.29 2.19
C ALA A 125 16.11 -5.35 2.32
N VAL A 126 16.04 -4.55 3.40
CA VAL A 126 14.96 -3.56 3.61
C VAL A 126 15.02 -2.46 2.56
N THR A 127 16.18 -1.87 2.30
CA THR A 127 16.36 -0.84 1.27
C THR A 127 16.01 -1.36 -0.13
N ARG A 128 16.30 -2.63 -0.43
CA ARG A 128 15.87 -3.24 -1.68
C ARG A 128 14.34 -3.34 -1.77
N ILE A 129 13.67 -3.77 -0.71
CA ILE A 129 12.19 -3.84 -0.69
C ILE A 129 11.57 -2.46 -0.94
N GLU A 130 12.10 -1.42 -0.31
CA GLU A 130 11.67 -0.04 -0.52
C GLU A 130 11.96 0.45 -1.96
N GLY A 131 13.14 0.13 -2.50
CA GLY A 131 13.53 0.46 -3.87
C GLY A 131 12.73 -0.27 -4.95
N ASP A 132 12.38 -1.53 -4.72
CA ASP A 132 11.54 -2.33 -5.61
C ASP A 132 10.14 -1.71 -5.72
N GLU A 133 9.61 -1.19 -4.62
CA GLU A 133 8.34 -0.46 -4.63
C GLU A 133 8.41 0.80 -5.51
N MET A 134 9.47 1.60 -5.37
CA MET A 134 9.66 2.79 -6.20
C MET A 134 9.77 2.42 -7.69
N THR A 135 10.45 1.32 -7.99
CA THR A 135 10.61 0.82 -9.37
C THR A 135 9.26 0.42 -9.97
N GLN A 136 8.42 -0.27 -9.18
CA GLN A 136 7.05 -0.61 -9.59
C GLN A 136 6.21 0.64 -9.88
N TRP A 137 6.35 1.71 -9.10
CA TRP A 137 5.66 2.98 -9.37
C TRP A 137 6.08 3.60 -10.71
N THR A 138 7.38 3.62 -11.01
CA THR A 138 7.86 4.10 -12.30
C THR A 138 7.35 3.26 -13.47
N GLN A 139 7.27 1.94 -13.33
CA GLN A 139 6.73 1.06 -14.37
C GLN A 139 5.24 1.31 -14.63
N ILE A 140 4.43 1.38 -13.56
CA ILE A 140 2.99 1.69 -13.68
C ILE A 140 2.78 3.07 -14.34
N ALA A 141 3.61 4.06 -13.99
CA ALA A 141 3.54 5.38 -14.61
C ALA A 141 3.89 5.36 -16.10
N GLN A 142 4.92 4.59 -16.49
CA GLN A 142 5.33 4.44 -17.90
C GLN A 142 4.27 3.73 -18.74
N GLU A 143 3.71 2.62 -18.26
CA GLU A 143 2.66 1.88 -18.97
C GLU A 143 1.41 2.74 -19.23
N ARG A 144 0.99 3.55 -18.25
CA ARG A 144 -0.11 4.50 -18.43
C ARG A 144 0.19 5.55 -19.48
N PHE A 145 1.41 6.05 -19.53
CA PHE A 145 1.84 7.04 -20.53
C PHE A 145 1.87 6.45 -21.95
N GLU A 146 2.27 5.19 -22.09
CA GLU A 146 2.29 4.48 -23.38
C GLU A 146 0.88 4.18 -23.89
N GLN A 147 -0.02 3.71 -23.02
CA GLN A 147 -1.43 3.48 -23.37
C GLN A 147 -2.13 4.77 -23.84
N GLY A 148 -1.80 5.91 -23.23
CA GLY A 148 -2.32 7.22 -23.65
C GLY A 148 -1.83 7.67 -25.04
N ARG A 149 -0.67 7.19 -25.50
CA ARG A 149 -0.12 7.49 -26.83
C ARG A 149 -0.64 6.59 -27.95
N SER A 150 -1.13 5.40 -27.63
CA SER A 150 -1.60 4.41 -28.63
C SER A 150 -3.06 4.56 -29.05
N LEU A 151 -3.84 5.46 -28.43
CA LEU A 151 -5.22 5.72 -28.83
C LEU A 151 -5.25 6.66 -30.06
N PRO A 152 -5.91 6.26 -31.18
CA PRO A 152 -6.08 7.15 -32.32
C PRO A 152 -6.93 8.37 -31.92
N ARG A 153 -6.51 9.56 -32.38
CA ARG A 153 -7.20 10.84 -32.15
C ARG A 153 -8.49 10.97 -32.97
#